data_AF-A0A1X3PAL8-F1
#
_entry.id   AF-A0A1X3PAL8-F1
#
_cell.length_a   1.000
_cell.length_b   1.000
_cell.length_c   1.000
_cell.angle_alpha   90.00
_cell.angle_beta   90.00
_cell.angle_gamma   90.00
#
_symmetry.space_group_name_H-M   'P 1'
#
loop_
_entity.id
_entity.type
_entity.pdbx_description
1 polymer ?
#
loop_
_entity_poly.entity_id
_entity_poly.type
_entity_poly.pdbx_seq_one_letter_code
_entity_poly.pdbx_strand_id
1 'polypeptide(L)'
;MPDETTPFGEFPHRVVDPKPEGLTRVASVNVNGIRAAHRKGMGEWLASRDVDILALQEVRADESIVTKLIGEMTEPTGVAWHVHEEEAAQKGRAGVAIVSRTEPTEVRSGIGDGHPEDQGRWVEADFALGDGSTLTVVSVYVHSGEVGSVKQEHKMRFLEYMRHHLPQLARTKDHVLVVGDLNVGHTELDIKNWKGNVKNSGFLPEERAYFDGYFGDEGGYVDVARTLAGPVEGPYTWWSYRGKAFDNDTGWRIDYQMATPALAETAEKSAVDRALDYSLRWSDHAPLVVDYRLP
;
A
#
# COMPACT_ATOMS: atom_id res chain seq x y z
N MET A 1 -17.42 -13.58 33.75
CA MET A 1 -16.87 -14.76 33.06
C MET A 1 -16.21 -14.20 31.82
N PRO A 2 -14.87 -14.12 31.75
CA PRO A 2 -14.22 -13.72 30.52
C PRO A 2 -14.44 -14.83 29.49
N ASP A 3 -14.83 -14.44 28.28
CA ASP A 3 -15.07 -15.34 27.16
C ASP A 3 -13.74 -15.96 26.72
N GLU A 4 -13.58 -17.24 27.06
CA GLU A 4 -12.49 -18.11 26.61
C GLU A 4 -12.82 -18.66 25.20
N THR A 5 -12.67 -17.88 24.12
CA THR A 5 -12.55 -18.43 22.75
C THR A 5 -11.94 -17.46 21.72
N THR A 6 -10.84 -16.76 22.04
CA THR A 6 -9.95 -16.29 20.95
C THR A 6 -8.76 -17.24 20.86
N PRO A 7 -8.45 -17.84 19.68
CA PRO A 7 -7.29 -18.73 19.48
C PRO A 7 -5.94 -18.07 19.78
N PHE A 8 -5.98 -16.80 20.16
CA PHE A 8 -4.87 -15.90 20.19
C PHE A 8 -4.83 -15.12 21.51
N GLY A 9 -3.76 -15.29 22.32
CA GLY A 9 -3.54 -14.64 23.62
C GLY A 9 -3.30 -13.11 23.59
N GLU A 10 -2.62 -12.56 24.61
CA GLU A 10 -2.22 -11.13 24.64
C GLU A 10 -1.21 -10.82 23.53
N PHE A 11 -1.69 -10.33 22.40
CA PHE A 11 -0.88 -10.03 21.23
C PHE A 11 -0.70 -8.53 21.02
N PRO A 12 0.55 -8.04 20.99
CA PRO A 12 0.81 -6.61 20.98
C PRO A 12 0.53 -5.94 19.63
N HIS A 13 0.36 -6.73 18.55
CA HIS A 13 0.05 -6.22 17.20
C HIS A 13 -1.43 -6.29 16.82
N ARG A 14 -2.30 -6.72 17.74
CA ARG A 14 -3.74 -6.83 17.50
C ARG A 14 -4.38 -5.45 17.39
N VAL A 15 -5.02 -5.17 16.26
CA VAL A 15 -5.87 -3.99 16.08
C VAL A 15 -7.32 -4.42 16.22
N VAL A 16 -8.00 -3.96 17.28
CA VAL A 16 -9.42 -4.27 17.51
C VAL A 16 -10.27 -3.15 16.94
N ASP A 17 -10.52 -3.24 15.64
CA ASP A 17 -11.45 -2.37 14.92
C ASP A 17 -12.24 -3.20 13.90
N PRO A 18 -13.45 -3.66 14.28
CA PRO A 18 -14.20 -4.61 13.48
C PRO A 18 -14.53 -4.00 12.12
N LYS A 19 -14.37 -4.80 11.06
CA LYS A 19 -14.83 -4.43 9.73
C LYS A 19 -16.37 -4.42 9.75
N PRO A 20 -17.02 -3.31 9.34
CA PRO A 20 -18.47 -3.29 9.21
C PRO A 20 -18.94 -4.38 8.22
N GLU A 21 -20.11 -4.97 8.49
CA GLU A 21 -20.69 -6.00 7.63
C GLU A 21 -20.97 -5.43 6.23
N GLY A 22 -20.67 -6.23 5.20
CA GLY A 22 -20.89 -5.85 3.80
C GLY A 22 -19.84 -4.91 3.20
N LEU A 23 -18.76 -4.60 3.92
CA LEU A 23 -17.64 -3.82 3.37
C LEU A 23 -16.47 -4.71 2.96
N THR A 24 -15.76 -4.27 1.92
CA THR A 24 -14.47 -4.81 1.50
C THR A 24 -13.36 -3.98 2.13
N ARG A 25 -12.47 -4.63 2.88
CA ARG A 25 -11.30 -4.00 3.49
C ARG A 25 -10.07 -4.23 2.64
N VAL A 26 -9.49 -3.14 2.15
CA VAL A 26 -8.23 -3.13 1.41
C VAL A 26 -7.13 -2.55 2.28
N ALA A 27 -6.03 -3.26 2.43
CA ALA A 27 -4.84 -2.80 3.13
C ALA A 27 -3.65 -2.73 2.18
N SER A 28 -2.81 -1.71 2.33
CA SER A 28 -1.52 -1.60 1.66
C SER A 28 -0.40 -1.39 2.66
N VAL A 29 0.73 -2.05 2.47
CA VAL A 29 1.89 -1.90 3.36
C VAL A 29 3.20 -2.27 2.66
N ASN A 30 4.17 -1.36 2.69
CA ASN A 30 5.56 -1.70 2.44
C ASN A 30 6.12 -2.49 3.63
N VAL A 31 6.49 -3.75 3.41
CA VAL A 31 6.91 -4.68 4.47
C VAL A 31 8.42 -4.69 4.71
N ASN A 32 9.20 -4.01 3.86
CA ASN A 32 10.65 -3.94 3.92
C ASN A 32 11.32 -5.34 4.09
N GLY A 33 10.75 -6.33 3.40
CA GLY A 33 11.10 -7.75 3.47
C GLY A 33 10.09 -8.60 4.25
N ILE A 34 9.28 -9.39 3.54
CA ILE A 34 8.20 -10.21 4.11
C ILE A 34 8.69 -11.22 5.16
N ARG A 35 9.90 -11.77 4.99
CA ARG A 35 10.53 -12.67 5.96
C ARG A 35 10.76 -11.99 7.32
N ALA A 36 11.20 -10.73 7.30
CA ALA A 36 11.45 -9.98 8.54
C ALA A 36 10.13 -9.57 9.19
N ALA A 37 9.16 -9.13 8.38
CA ALA A 37 7.80 -8.82 8.82
C ALA A 37 7.14 -10.00 9.53
N HIS A 38 7.19 -11.19 8.92
CA HIS A 38 6.67 -12.43 9.50
C HIS A 38 7.27 -12.74 10.87
N ARG A 39 8.60 -12.77 10.98
CA ARG A 39 9.29 -13.06 12.25
C ARG A 39 8.98 -12.06 13.36
N LYS A 40 8.59 -10.84 12.99
CA LYS A 40 8.27 -9.75 13.93
C LYS A 40 6.76 -9.66 14.25
N GLY A 41 5.95 -10.64 13.87
CA GLY A 41 4.55 -10.72 14.31
C GLY A 41 3.51 -10.10 13.36
N MET A 42 3.85 -9.80 12.10
CA MET A 42 2.87 -9.31 11.11
C MET A 42 1.62 -10.20 11.01
N GLY A 43 1.78 -11.53 11.15
CA GLY A 43 0.66 -12.47 11.04
C GLY A 43 -0.46 -12.23 12.05
N GLU A 44 -0.14 -11.74 13.25
CA GLU A 44 -1.15 -11.41 14.27
C GLU A 44 -2.04 -10.24 13.82
N TRP A 45 -1.44 -9.24 13.19
CA TRP A 45 -2.18 -8.13 12.58
C TRP A 45 -3.04 -8.65 11.43
N LEU A 46 -2.48 -9.43 10.49
CA LEU A 46 -3.21 -9.91 9.33
C LEU A 46 -4.40 -10.80 9.71
N ALA A 47 -4.22 -11.70 10.67
CA ALA A 47 -5.26 -12.59 11.15
C ALA A 47 -6.40 -11.85 11.89
N SER A 48 -6.12 -10.72 12.52
CA SER A 48 -7.11 -9.97 13.32
C SER A 48 -7.76 -8.81 12.58
N ARG A 49 -7.13 -8.26 11.54
CA ARG A 49 -7.59 -7.03 10.87
C ARG A 49 -8.70 -7.26 9.83
N ASP A 50 -9.04 -8.51 9.53
CA ASP A 50 -10.11 -8.90 8.61
C ASP A 50 -9.99 -8.29 7.19
N VAL A 51 -8.76 -8.29 6.66
CA VAL A 51 -8.43 -7.78 5.32
C VAL A 51 -8.94 -8.73 4.24
N ASP A 52 -9.54 -8.19 3.18
CA ASP A 52 -9.99 -8.96 2.02
C ASP A 52 -8.96 -8.93 0.89
N ILE A 53 -8.33 -7.77 0.67
CA ILE A 53 -7.26 -7.56 -0.32
C ILE A 53 -6.09 -6.83 0.36
N LEU A 54 -4.91 -7.45 0.31
CA LEU A 54 -3.67 -6.95 0.87
C LEU A 54 -2.65 -6.72 -0.24
N ALA A 55 -2.26 -5.46 -0.44
CA ALA A 55 -1.17 -5.10 -1.31
C ALA A 55 0.13 -4.96 -0.50
N LEU A 56 1.18 -5.65 -0.94
CA LEU A 56 2.49 -5.64 -0.29
C LEU A 56 3.52 -5.01 -1.20
N GLN A 57 4.38 -4.17 -0.62
CA GLN A 57 5.53 -3.57 -1.30
C GLN A 57 6.83 -3.92 -0.58
N GLU A 58 7.94 -3.89 -1.31
CA GLU A 58 9.24 -4.38 -0.84
C GLU A 58 9.17 -5.77 -0.21
N VAL A 59 8.49 -6.68 -0.89
CA VAL A 59 8.35 -8.08 -0.48
C VAL A 59 9.71 -8.75 -0.33
N ARG A 60 10.63 -8.49 -1.28
CA ARG A 60 12.01 -9.00 -1.34
C ARG A 60 12.10 -10.53 -1.26
N ALA A 61 11.14 -11.24 -1.84
CA ALA A 61 11.07 -12.70 -1.88
C ALA A 61 10.23 -13.14 -3.08
N ASP A 62 10.53 -14.31 -3.65
CA ASP A 62 9.73 -14.92 -4.71
C ASP A 62 8.35 -15.39 -4.23
N GLU A 63 7.43 -15.58 -5.18
CA GLU A 63 6.07 -16.06 -4.97
C GLU A 63 5.98 -17.31 -4.08
N SER A 64 6.90 -18.28 -4.21
CA SER A 64 6.85 -19.52 -3.41
C SER A 64 7.02 -19.24 -1.93
N ILE A 65 7.87 -18.27 -1.59
CA ILE A 65 8.12 -17.86 -0.22
C ILE A 65 6.98 -16.98 0.29
N VAL A 66 6.45 -16.08 -0.55
CA VAL A 66 5.27 -15.27 -0.17
C VAL A 66 4.09 -16.18 0.14
N THR A 67 3.76 -17.12 -0.75
CA THR A 67 2.66 -18.07 -0.57
C THR A 67 2.81 -18.87 0.70
N LYS A 68 4.01 -19.38 0.98
CA LYS A 68 4.29 -20.08 2.24
C LYS A 68 4.02 -19.19 3.46
N LEU A 69 4.58 -17.99 3.50
CA LEU A 69 4.51 -17.11 4.67
C LEU A 69 3.10 -16.56 4.89
N ILE A 70 2.37 -16.23 3.83
CA ILE A 70 0.96 -15.85 3.93
C ILE A 70 0.16 -17.02 4.51
N GLY A 71 0.34 -18.24 3.98
CA GLY A 71 -0.31 -19.43 4.52
C GLY A 71 -0.05 -19.65 6.01
N GLU A 72 1.20 -19.47 6.46
CA GLU A 72 1.56 -19.53 7.89
C GLU A 72 0.87 -18.42 8.72
N MET A 73 0.79 -17.19 8.21
CA MET A 73 0.13 -16.07 8.90
C MET A 73 -1.39 -16.24 8.99
N THR A 74 -2.00 -16.86 7.99
CA THR A 74 -3.46 -16.92 7.84
C THR A 74 -4.04 -18.27 8.21
N GLU A 75 -3.23 -19.29 8.48
CA GLU A 75 -3.67 -20.63 8.93
C GLU A 75 -4.78 -20.55 9.99
N PRO A 76 -4.68 -19.73 11.04
CA PRO A 76 -5.69 -19.77 12.10
C PRO A 76 -7.02 -19.13 11.71
N THR A 77 -7.07 -18.39 10.59
CA THR A 77 -8.32 -17.84 10.04
C THR A 77 -9.14 -18.91 9.32
N GLY A 78 -8.51 -20.02 8.90
CA GLY A 78 -9.15 -21.05 8.08
C GLY A 78 -9.55 -20.61 6.68
N VAL A 79 -9.16 -19.40 6.26
CA VAL A 79 -9.48 -18.82 4.95
C VAL A 79 -8.34 -19.10 3.97
N ALA A 80 -8.68 -19.53 2.76
CA ALA A 80 -7.72 -19.68 1.67
C ALA A 80 -7.38 -18.30 1.08
N TRP A 81 -6.12 -18.12 0.68
CA TRP A 81 -5.63 -16.88 0.09
C TRP A 81 -4.98 -17.14 -1.27
N HIS A 82 -5.22 -16.22 -2.21
CA HIS A 82 -4.62 -16.17 -3.52
C HIS A 82 -3.47 -15.17 -3.48
N VAL A 83 -2.31 -15.56 -3.99
CA VAL A 83 -1.06 -14.78 -3.94
C VAL A 83 -0.60 -14.55 -5.36
N HIS A 84 -0.41 -13.29 -5.72
CA HIS A 84 0.19 -12.89 -6.98
C HIS A 84 1.32 -11.93 -6.69
N GLU A 85 2.53 -12.34 -7.05
CA GLU A 85 3.77 -11.62 -6.75
C GLU A 85 4.50 -11.31 -8.05
N GLU A 86 5.09 -10.12 -8.12
CA GLU A 86 6.04 -9.76 -9.16
C GLU A 86 7.41 -9.55 -8.51
N GLU A 87 8.32 -10.50 -8.73
CA GLU A 87 9.69 -10.43 -8.21
C GLU A 87 10.49 -9.37 -8.97
N ALA A 88 11.31 -8.62 -8.26
CA ALA A 88 12.24 -7.71 -8.92
C ALA A 88 13.39 -8.47 -9.61
N ALA A 89 13.90 -7.93 -10.71
CA ALA A 89 15.04 -8.48 -11.43
C ALA A 89 16.27 -8.74 -10.52
N GLN A 90 16.47 -7.88 -9.52
CA GLN A 90 17.51 -8.05 -8.52
C GLN A 90 16.95 -8.77 -7.28
N LYS A 91 17.38 -10.02 -7.07
CA LYS A 91 16.99 -10.83 -5.91
C LYS A 91 17.17 -10.10 -4.58
N GLY A 92 16.13 -10.18 -3.75
CA GLY A 92 16.11 -9.59 -2.41
C GLY A 92 15.95 -8.05 -2.38
N ARG A 93 15.57 -7.44 -3.51
CA ARG A 93 15.19 -6.02 -3.62
C ARG A 93 13.75 -5.90 -4.09
N ALA A 94 13.12 -4.75 -3.79
CA ALA A 94 11.76 -4.42 -4.22
C ALA A 94 10.79 -5.61 -4.10
N GLY A 95 10.01 -5.90 -5.14
CA GLY A 95 8.97 -6.92 -5.14
C GLY A 95 7.66 -6.35 -4.65
N VAL A 96 6.59 -6.62 -5.40
CA VAL A 96 5.22 -6.26 -5.04
C VAL A 96 4.34 -7.49 -5.09
N ALA A 97 3.32 -7.53 -4.25
CA ALA A 97 2.31 -8.59 -4.31
C ALA A 97 0.91 -8.05 -4.07
N ILE A 98 -0.07 -8.77 -4.59
CA ILE A 98 -1.48 -8.70 -4.19
C ILE A 98 -1.83 -10.07 -3.60
N VAL A 99 -2.33 -10.03 -2.37
CA VAL A 99 -2.81 -11.20 -1.63
C VAL A 99 -4.29 -10.98 -1.36
N SER A 100 -5.14 -11.95 -1.69
CA SER A 100 -6.59 -11.76 -1.61
C SER A 100 -7.34 -13.02 -1.18
N ARG A 101 -8.50 -12.85 -0.53
CA ARG A 101 -9.39 -13.97 -0.16
C ARG A 101 -10.23 -14.48 -1.33
N THR A 102 -10.43 -13.63 -2.33
CA THR A 102 -11.15 -13.94 -3.57
C THR A 102 -10.14 -14.11 -4.69
N GLU A 103 -10.33 -15.11 -5.54
CA GLU A 103 -9.46 -15.31 -6.70
C GLU A 103 -9.63 -14.17 -7.72
N PRO A 104 -8.54 -13.53 -8.19
CA PRO A 104 -8.62 -12.59 -9.29
C PRO A 104 -9.03 -13.26 -10.60
N THR A 105 -9.78 -12.55 -11.43
CA THR A 105 -10.15 -13.00 -12.78
C THR A 105 -9.02 -12.81 -13.79
N GLU A 106 -8.14 -11.84 -13.55
CA GLU A 106 -6.98 -11.55 -14.39
C GLU A 106 -5.87 -10.90 -13.56
N VAL A 107 -4.60 -11.21 -13.88
CA VAL A 107 -3.42 -10.63 -13.24
C VAL A 107 -2.43 -10.18 -14.30
N ARG A 108 -1.86 -8.98 -14.13
CA ARG A 108 -0.90 -8.37 -15.05
C ARG A 108 0.24 -7.74 -14.26
N SER A 109 1.46 -7.75 -14.81
CA SER A 109 2.64 -7.17 -14.16
C SER A 109 3.37 -6.20 -15.06
N GLY A 110 4.11 -5.29 -14.44
CA GLY A 110 4.99 -4.34 -15.11
C GLY A 110 4.28 -3.07 -15.61
N ILE A 111 5.09 -2.04 -15.85
CA ILE A 111 4.64 -0.73 -16.35
C ILE A 111 5.73 -0.13 -17.24
N GLY A 112 5.32 0.64 -18.24
CA GLY A 112 6.23 1.33 -19.17
C GLY A 112 6.97 0.36 -20.09
N ASP A 113 8.21 0.71 -20.44
CA ASP A 113 8.97 0.05 -21.50
C ASP A 113 9.73 -1.23 -21.06
N GLY A 114 9.45 -1.77 -19.87
CA GLY A 114 10.02 -3.03 -19.40
C GLY A 114 11.49 -2.96 -18.97
N HIS A 115 11.91 -1.83 -18.41
CA HIS A 115 13.26 -1.69 -17.85
C HIS A 115 13.49 -2.64 -16.65
N PRO A 116 14.64 -3.33 -16.55
CA PRO A 116 14.89 -4.29 -15.47
C PRO A 116 14.77 -3.72 -14.05
N GLU A 117 15.15 -2.46 -13.84
CA GLU A 117 15.03 -1.76 -12.55
C GLU A 117 13.59 -1.46 -12.12
N ASP A 118 12.66 -1.51 -13.08
CA ASP A 118 11.23 -1.27 -12.88
C ASP A 118 10.45 -2.58 -12.64
N GLN A 119 11.09 -3.73 -12.83
CA GLN A 119 10.51 -5.04 -12.50
C GLN A 119 10.27 -5.16 -10.98
N GLY A 120 9.16 -5.80 -10.59
CA GLY A 120 8.79 -5.96 -9.19
C GLY A 120 8.33 -4.68 -8.50
N ARG A 121 7.75 -3.75 -9.27
CA ARG A 121 7.21 -2.47 -8.78
C ARG A 121 5.77 -2.20 -9.18
N TRP A 122 5.16 -3.08 -9.95
CA TRP A 122 3.79 -2.94 -10.44
C TRP A 122 3.17 -4.32 -10.69
N VAL A 123 2.06 -4.60 -10.02
CA VAL A 123 1.18 -5.75 -10.31
C VAL A 123 -0.28 -5.32 -10.17
N GLU A 124 -1.10 -5.77 -11.10
CA GLU A 124 -2.55 -5.51 -11.17
C GLU A 124 -3.32 -6.81 -11.03
N ALA A 125 -4.46 -6.78 -10.35
CA ALA A 125 -5.39 -7.89 -10.23
C ALA A 125 -6.82 -7.38 -10.42
N ASP A 126 -7.59 -8.07 -11.28
CA ASP A 126 -9.00 -7.78 -11.53
C ASP A 126 -9.89 -8.70 -10.70
N PHE A 127 -10.95 -8.14 -10.11
CA PHE A 127 -11.94 -8.85 -9.30
C PHE A 127 -13.35 -8.53 -9.81
N ALA A 128 -14.16 -9.56 -10.06
CA ALA A 128 -15.55 -9.38 -10.42
C ALA A 128 -16.38 -8.92 -9.20
N LEU A 129 -17.24 -7.93 -9.40
CA LEU A 129 -18.15 -7.37 -8.39
C LEU A 129 -19.59 -7.90 -8.55
N GLY A 130 -20.43 -7.66 -7.55
CA GLY A 130 -21.78 -8.23 -7.46
C GLY A 130 -22.74 -7.72 -8.54
N ASP A 131 -22.52 -6.50 -9.01
CA ASP A 131 -23.29 -5.86 -10.08
C ASP A 131 -22.78 -6.18 -11.51
N GLY A 132 -21.73 -7.01 -11.62
CA GLY A 132 -21.09 -7.40 -12.87
C GLY A 132 -19.98 -6.45 -13.34
N SER A 133 -19.68 -5.39 -12.61
CA SER A 133 -18.51 -4.54 -12.85
C SER A 133 -17.22 -5.18 -12.35
N THR A 134 -16.07 -4.59 -12.69
CA THR A 134 -14.74 -5.05 -12.26
C THR A 134 -14.04 -4.04 -11.36
N LEU A 135 -13.47 -4.53 -10.26
CA LEU A 135 -12.46 -3.82 -9.47
C LEU A 135 -11.06 -4.24 -9.94
N THR A 136 -10.29 -3.30 -10.48
CA THR A 136 -8.85 -3.46 -10.73
C THR A 136 -8.08 -2.89 -9.54
N VAL A 137 -7.36 -3.73 -8.82
CA VAL A 137 -6.43 -3.32 -7.76
C VAL A 137 -5.01 -3.36 -8.28
N VAL A 138 -4.23 -2.31 -7.99
CA VAL A 138 -2.81 -2.23 -8.32
C VAL A 138 -1.99 -2.14 -7.04
N SER A 139 -0.98 -3.00 -6.89
CA SER A 139 0.09 -2.81 -5.90
C SER A 139 1.31 -2.20 -6.58
N VAL A 140 1.72 -1.02 -6.13
CA VAL A 140 2.81 -0.24 -6.73
C VAL A 140 3.89 0.14 -5.71
N TYR A 141 5.15 0.07 -6.12
CA TYR A 141 6.31 0.51 -5.34
C TYR A 141 7.20 1.44 -6.17
N VAL A 142 7.00 2.75 -6.03
CA VAL A 142 7.82 3.76 -6.72
C VAL A 142 9.23 3.77 -6.12
N HIS A 143 10.24 4.02 -6.94
CA HIS A 143 11.63 4.14 -6.47
C HIS A 143 11.75 5.21 -5.38
N SER A 144 12.51 4.94 -4.32
CA SER A 144 12.77 5.94 -3.27
C SER A 144 13.50 7.18 -3.77
N GLY A 145 14.36 7.01 -4.78
CA GLY A 145 15.13 8.08 -5.41
C GLY A 145 16.26 8.62 -4.52
N GLU A 146 17.17 9.36 -5.14
CA GLU A 146 18.31 9.99 -4.47
C GLU A 146 18.83 11.11 -5.38
N VAL A 147 18.64 12.37 -4.96
CA VAL A 147 18.91 13.57 -5.78
C VAL A 147 20.29 13.53 -6.43
N GLY A 148 20.34 13.78 -7.73
CA GLY A 148 21.59 13.79 -8.50
C GLY A 148 22.17 12.41 -8.82
N SER A 149 21.42 11.33 -8.60
CA SER A 149 21.83 9.97 -8.94
C SER A 149 20.93 9.34 -10.01
N VAL A 150 21.40 8.23 -10.59
CA VAL A 150 20.62 7.39 -11.51
C VAL A 150 19.32 6.85 -10.88
N LYS A 151 19.27 6.69 -9.55
CA LYS A 151 18.03 6.26 -8.87
C LYS A 151 16.95 7.34 -8.96
N GLN A 152 17.33 8.62 -8.95
CA GLN A 152 16.36 9.69 -9.17
C GLN A 152 15.84 9.66 -10.61
N GLU A 153 16.71 9.42 -11.58
CA GLU A 153 16.31 9.29 -12.99
C GLU A 153 15.29 8.15 -13.16
N HIS A 154 15.54 6.98 -12.55
CA HIS A 154 14.57 5.87 -12.53
C HIS A 154 13.24 6.27 -11.89
N LYS A 155 13.28 6.97 -10.74
CA LYS A 155 12.06 7.46 -10.07
C LYS A 155 11.25 8.39 -10.96
N MET A 156 11.89 9.40 -11.53
CA MET A 156 11.22 10.40 -12.37
C MET A 156 10.63 9.76 -13.63
N ARG A 157 11.34 8.81 -14.24
CA ARG A 157 10.82 8.03 -15.38
C ARG A 157 9.62 7.17 -14.99
N PHE A 158 9.68 6.50 -13.83
CA PHE A 158 8.57 5.67 -13.34
C PHE A 158 7.32 6.51 -13.04
N LEU A 159 7.48 7.71 -12.46
CA LEU A 159 6.39 8.68 -12.29
C LEU A 159 5.80 9.10 -13.64
N GLU A 160 6.64 9.34 -14.65
CA GLU A 160 6.15 9.64 -16.01
C GLU A 160 5.36 8.48 -16.62
N TYR A 161 5.78 7.24 -16.43
CA TYR A 161 5.01 6.07 -16.85
C TYR A 161 3.63 6.02 -16.17
N MET A 162 3.57 6.29 -14.87
CA MET A 162 2.30 6.37 -14.14
C MET A 162 1.40 7.49 -14.68
N ARG A 163 1.95 8.68 -14.98
CA ARG A 163 1.19 9.80 -15.58
C ARG A 163 0.48 9.40 -16.87
N HIS A 164 1.10 8.52 -17.66
CA HIS A 164 0.49 8.01 -18.89
C HIS A 164 -0.46 6.83 -18.68
N HIS A 165 -0.14 5.92 -17.74
CA HIS A 165 -0.88 4.67 -17.54
C HIS A 165 -2.16 4.87 -16.73
N LEU A 166 -2.10 5.69 -15.67
CA LEU A 166 -3.25 5.93 -14.78
C LEU A 166 -4.51 6.39 -15.53
N PRO A 167 -4.46 7.36 -16.47
CA PRO A 167 -5.63 7.75 -17.25
C PRO A 167 -6.13 6.65 -18.19
N GLN A 168 -5.26 5.73 -18.63
CA GLN A 168 -5.67 4.61 -19.49
C GLN A 168 -6.47 3.58 -18.68
N LEU A 169 -6.00 3.23 -17.49
CA LEU A 169 -6.74 2.36 -16.57
C LEU A 169 -8.12 2.95 -16.24
N ALA A 170 -8.16 4.22 -15.84
CA ALA A 170 -9.42 4.90 -15.48
C ALA A 170 -10.44 4.96 -16.64
N ARG A 171 -9.97 4.90 -17.90
CA ARG A 171 -10.85 4.86 -19.10
C ARG A 171 -11.31 3.47 -19.50
N THR A 172 -10.59 2.42 -19.10
CA THR A 172 -10.78 1.06 -19.62
C THR A 172 -11.30 0.08 -18.58
N LYS A 173 -11.30 0.47 -17.30
CA LYS A 173 -11.77 -0.34 -16.16
C LYS A 173 -12.89 0.41 -15.43
N ASP A 174 -13.82 -0.33 -14.83
CA ASP A 174 -14.97 0.26 -14.13
C ASP A 174 -14.54 0.96 -12.83
N HIS A 175 -13.80 0.23 -11.99
CA HIS A 175 -13.25 0.72 -10.73
C HIS A 175 -11.76 0.43 -10.67
N VAL A 176 -10.93 1.44 -10.41
CA VAL A 176 -9.47 1.26 -10.26
C VAL A 176 -9.03 1.75 -8.90
N LEU A 177 -8.27 0.92 -8.20
CA LEU A 177 -7.68 1.19 -6.90
C LEU A 177 -6.17 1.00 -6.96
N VAL A 178 -5.41 2.09 -7.01
CA VAL A 178 -3.94 2.07 -7.02
C VAL A 178 -3.44 2.30 -5.61
N VAL A 179 -2.75 1.30 -5.05
CA VAL A 179 -2.28 1.32 -3.67
C VAL A 179 -0.80 1.01 -3.56
N GLY A 180 -0.14 1.62 -2.59
CA GLY A 180 1.25 1.28 -2.27
C GLY A 180 2.10 2.47 -1.86
N ASP A 181 3.39 2.18 -1.70
CA ASP A 181 4.42 3.15 -1.38
C ASP A 181 4.87 3.89 -2.65
N LEU A 182 4.40 5.12 -2.77
CA LEU A 182 4.73 6.00 -3.88
C LEU A 182 5.96 6.86 -3.63
N ASN A 183 6.59 6.72 -2.45
CA ASN A 183 7.83 7.40 -2.08
C ASN A 183 7.82 8.93 -2.28
N VAL A 184 6.65 9.57 -2.22
CA VAL A 184 6.48 11.03 -2.36
C VAL A 184 5.39 11.53 -1.41
N GLY A 185 5.67 12.56 -0.63
CA GLY A 185 4.64 13.32 0.09
C GLY A 185 4.07 14.39 -0.83
N HIS A 186 2.75 14.38 -1.08
CA HIS A 186 2.13 15.27 -2.07
C HIS A 186 2.11 16.74 -1.61
N THR A 187 1.73 16.98 -0.35
CA THR A 187 1.53 18.32 0.20
C THR A 187 2.35 18.54 1.47
N GLU A 188 2.39 19.79 1.95
CA GLU A 188 3.03 20.13 3.23
C GLU A 188 2.43 19.39 4.44
N LEU A 189 1.18 18.93 4.33
CA LEU A 189 0.51 18.13 5.34
C LEU A 189 1.05 16.69 5.40
N ASP A 190 1.72 16.23 4.35
CA ASP A 190 2.16 14.84 4.21
C ASP A 190 3.52 14.58 4.82
N ILE A 191 4.22 15.60 5.32
CA ILE A 191 5.53 15.43 5.95
C ILE A 191 5.69 16.35 7.15
N LYS A 192 6.03 15.78 8.30
CA LYS A 192 6.43 16.58 9.45
C LYS A 192 7.77 17.28 9.18
N ASN A 193 7.84 18.57 9.48
CA ASN A 193 9.02 19.41 9.21
C ASN A 193 9.36 19.53 7.70
N TRP A 194 8.34 19.63 6.84
CA TRP A 194 8.46 19.67 5.37
C TRP A 194 9.49 20.68 4.83
N LYS A 195 9.69 21.84 5.49
CA LYS A 195 10.60 22.91 5.02
C LYS A 195 12.02 22.43 4.78
N GLY A 196 12.52 21.51 5.60
CA GLY A 196 13.86 20.93 5.45
C GLY A 196 13.97 19.89 4.34
N ASN A 197 12.84 19.39 3.84
CA ASN A 197 12.76 18.27 2.91
C ASN A 197 12.48 18.69 1.46
N VAL A 198 12.19 19.96 1.18
CA VAL A 198 11.88 20.46 -0.18
C VAL A 198 13.02 20.27 -1.21
N LYS A 199 14.21 19.85 -0.77
CA LYS A 199 15.36 19.53 -1.63
C LYS A 199 15.75 18.04 -1.58
N ASN A 200 14.95 17.21 -0.93
CA ASN A 200 15.20 15.78 -0.75
C ASN A 200 14.25 15.00 -1.65
N SER A 201 14.73 13.88 -2.20
CA SER A 201 13.89 12.92 -2.90
C SER A 201 12.72 12.49 -2.00
N GLY A 202 11.54 12.43 -2.59
CA GLY A 202 10.26 12.21 -1.94
C GLY A 202 9.52 13.49 -1.55
N PHE A 203 10.13 14.66 -1.71
CA PHE A 203 9.43 15.93 -1.52
C PHE A 203 9.92 17.06 -2.42
N LEU A 204 10.55 16.70 -3.55
CA LEU A 204 10.94 17.67 -4.55
C LEU A 204 9.70 18.28 -5.21
N PRO A 205 9.71 19.58 -5.57
CA PRO A 205 8.60 20.20 -6.30
C PRO A 205 8.19 19.44 -7.56
N GLU A 206 9.15 18.93 -8.32
CA GLU A 206 8.92 18.16 -9.55
C GLU A 206 8.30 16.78 -9.30
N GLU A 207 8.60 16.13 -8.16
CA GLU A 207 7.95 14.86 -7.79
C GLU A 207 6.50 15.12 -7.39
N ARG A 208 6.25 16.20 -6.65
CA ARG A 208 4.92 16.60 -6.18
C ARG A 208 4.00 17.03 -7.33
N ALA A 209 4.56 17.66 -8.36
CA ALA A 209 3.81 18.04 -9.55
C ALA A 209 3.16 16.86 -10.27
N TYR A 210 3.74 15.64 -10.18
CA TYR A 210 3.08 14.44 -10.68
C TYR A 210 1.80 14.13 -9.93
N PHE A 211 1.78 14.30 -8.61
CA PHE A 211 0.61 14.05 -7.79
C PHE A 211 -0.48 15.11 -8.02
N ASP A 212 -0.08 16.36 -8.27
CA ASP A 212 -1.02 17.39 -8.75
C ASP A 212 -1.69 16.96 -10.07
N GLY A 213 -0.94 16.32 -10.98
CA GLY A 213 -1.47 15.76 -12.22
C GLY A 213 -2.36 14.53 -12.00
N TYR A 214 -1.95 13.59 -11.14
CA TYR A 214 -2.70 12.37 -10.85
C TYR A 214 -4.06 12.65 -10.21
N PHE A 215 -4.11 13.63 -9.30
CA PHE A 215 -5.34 14.04 -8.61
C PHE A 215 -6.09 15.18 -9.31
N GLY A 216 -5.52 15.75 -10.37
CA GLY A 216 -6.18 16.72 -11.24
C GLY A 216 -7.00 16.05 -12.34
N ASP A 217 -7.56 16.87 -13.22
CA ASP A 217 -8.41 16.41 -14.33
C ASP A 217 -7.70 15.46 -15.30
N GLU A 218 -6.37 15.55 -15.42
CA GLU A 218 -5.57 14.68 -16.31
C GLU A 218 -5.54 13.24 -15.81
N GLY A 219 -5.25 13.04 -14.52
CA GLY A 219 -5.21 11.72 -13.89
C GLY A 219 -6.60 11.20 -13.56
N GLY A 220 -7.46 12.06 -12.99
CA GLY A 220 -8.82 11.71 -12.61
C GLY A 220 -8.93 10.80 -11.39
N TYR A 221 -7.89 10.71 -10.55
CA TYR A 221 -7.91 9.92 -9.32
C TYR A 221 -8.23 10.77 -8.10
N VAL A 222 -8.72 10.13 -7.05
CA VAL A 222 -8.97 10.72 -5.74
C VAL A 222 -8.04 10.08 -4.73
N ASP A 223 -7.37 10.89 -3.92
CA ASP A 223 -6.65 10.43 -2.72
C ASP A 223 -7.67 10.09 -1.63
N VAL A 224 -8.02 8.80 -1.51
CA VAL A 224 -9.08 8.33 -0.62
C VAL A 224 -8.74 8.60 0.85
N ALA A 225 -7.50 8.29 1.24
CA ALA A 225 -7.06 8.47 2.62
C ALA A 225 -7.09 9.94 3.04
N ARG A 226 -6.62 10.85 2.18
CA ARG A 226 -6.69 12.30 2.43
C ARG A 226 -8.12 12.84 2.44
N THR A 227 -8.97 12.35 1.54
CA THR A 227 -10.39 12.76 1.48
C THR A 227 -11.12 12.43 2.78
N LEU A 228 -10.90 11.23 3.32
CA LEU A 228 -11.51 10.79 4.58
C LEU A 228 -10.89 11.46 5.81
N ALA A 229 -9.58 11.72 5.81
CA ALA A 229 -8.90 12.37 6.94
C ALA A 229 -9.12 13.89 7.00
N GLY A 230 -9.37 14.53 5.86
CA GLY A 230 -9.43 15.98 5.73
C GLY A 230 -8.05 16.67 5.74
N PRO A 231 -8.01 18.00 5.80
CA PRO A 231 -6.78 18.80 5.70
C PRO A 231 -6.03 18.85 7.04
N VAL A 232 -5.54 17.69 7.50
CA VAL A 232 -4.77 17.52 8.74
C VAL A 232 -3.33 17.12 8.45
N GLU A 233 -2.40 17.42 9.35
CA GLU A 233 -1.03 16.88 9.26
C GLU A 233 -1.07 15.35 9.40
N GLY A 234 -0.43 14.63 8.47
CA GLY A 234 -0.60 13.18 8.36
C GLY A 234 -2.03 12.79 7.98
N PRO A 235 -2.53 11.61 8.40
CA PRO A 235 -1.81 10.55 9.09
C PRO A 235 -0.57 10.10 8.31
N TYR A 236 0.57 9.97 8.98
CA TYR A 236 1.80 9.49 8.37
C TYR A 236 1.79 7.97 8.27
N THR A 237 2.51 7.43 7.29
CA THR A 237 2.60 5.99 7.04
C THR A 237 4.02 5.47 7.14
N TRP A 238 5.03 6.34 7.15
CA TRP A 238 6.44 5.99 7.26
C TRP A 238 7.18 6.81 8.31
N TRP A 239 8.10 6.17 9.04
CA TRP A 239 9.02 6.84 9.96
C TRP A 239 10.42 6.23 9.89
N SER A 240 11.45 7.06 9.91
CA SER A 240 12.82 6.55 9.96
C SER A 240 13.07 5.69 11.20
N TYR A 241 13.83 4.59 11.03
CA TYR A 241 14.43 3.88 12.16
C TYR A 241 15.54 4.69 12.86
N ARG A 242 16.01 5.78 12.25
CA ARG A 242 17.08 6.60 12.82
C ARG A 242 16.52 7.62 13.81
N GLY A 243 17.12 7.68 14.99
CA GLY A 243 16.75 8.64 16.02
C GLY A 243 15.35 8.34 16.59
N LYS A 244 14.64 9.40 16.99
CA LYS A 244 13.31 9.32 17.63
C LYS A 244 12.18 9.73 16.69
N ALA A 245 12.31 9.46 15.39
CA ALA A 245 11.32 9.87 14.40
C ALA A 245 9.96 9.24 14.68
N PHE A 246 9.94 7.94 15.01
CA PHE A 246 8.71 7.26 15.39
C PHE A 246 8.12 7.84 16.68
N ASP A 247 8.89 7.95 17.77
CA ASP A 247 8.38 8.42 19.06
C ASP A 247 7.81 9.85 19.00
N ASN A 248 8.46 10.72 18.22
CA ASN A 248 8.04 12.12 18.04
C ASN A 248 7.02 12.31 16.92
N ASP A 249 6.59 11.22 16.28
CA ASP A 249 5.71 11.21 15.12
C ASP A 249 6.22 12.11 13.96
N THR A 250 7.53 12.15 13.76
CA THR A 250 8.20 12.80 12.62
C THR A 250 8.15 11.88 11.41
N GLY A 251 6.95 11.75 10.86
CA GLY A 251 6.65 10.84 9.77
C GLY A 251 6.41 11.51 8.42
N TRP A 252 6.24 10.65 7.43
CA TRP A 252 5.87 10.97 6.05
C TRP A 252 4.64 10.14 5.67
N ARG A 253 3.71 10.72 4.91
CA ARG A 253 2.62 10.01 4.25
C ARG A 253 3.04 9.78 2.80
N ILE A 254 3.53 8.58 2.54
CA ILE A 254 4.03 8.16 1.23
C ILE A 254 3.35 6.90 0.71
N ASP A 255 2.48 6.30 1.52
CA ASP A 255 1.62 5.21 1.13
C ASP A 255 0.21 5.75 0.83
N TYR A 256 -0.34 5.37 -0.32
CA TYR A 256 -1.60 5.91 -0.84
C TYR A 256 -2.61 4.81 -1.14
N GLN A 257 -3.88 5.18 -1.13
CA GLN A 257 -4.94 4.50 -1.87
C GLN A 257 -5.59 5.54 -2.80
N MET A 258 -5.26 5.47 -4.08
CA MET A 258 -5.76 6.34 -5.13
C MET A 258 -6.86 5.61 -5.89
N ALA A 259 -8.06 6.18 -5.95
CA ALA A 259 -9.21 5.52 -6.56
C ALA A 259 -9.81 6.34 -7.70
N THR A 260 -10.44 5.67 -8.67
CA THR A 260 -11.37 6.36 -9.59
C THR A 260 -12.52 6.99 -8.79
N PRO A 261 -13.14 8.09 -9.27
CA PRO A 261 -14.08 8.87 -8.45
C PRO A 261 -15.26 8.06 -7.93
N ALA A 262 -15.87 7.22 -8.78
CA ALA A 262 -16.98 6.35 -8.38
C ALA A 262 -16.59 5.35 -7.29
N LEU A 263 -15.36 4.80 -7.34
CA LEU A 263 -14.87 3.93 -6.28
C LEU A 263 -14.58 4.72 -4.98
N ALA A 264 -13.99 5.91 -5.11
CA ALA A 264 -13.67 6.77 -3.97
C ALA A 264 -14.92 7.15 -3.16
N GLU A 265 -16.06 7.37 -3.81
CA GLU A 265 -17.36 7.65 -3.16
C GLU A 265 -17.86 6.49 -2.29
N THR A 266 -17.38 5.27 -2.53
CA THR A 266 -17.74 4.09 -1.71
C THR A 266 -16.89 3.93 -0.46
N ALA A 267 -15.81 4.70 -0.32
CA ALA A 267 -14.91 4.60 0.82
C ALA A 267 -15.55 5.17 2.09
N GLU A 268 -15.59 4.40 3.17
CA GLU A 268 -16.27 4.80 4.40
C GLU A 268 -15.31 5.19 5.53
N LYS A 269 -14.16 4.52 5.59
CA LYS A 269 -13.22 4.67 6.70
C LYS A 269 -11.80 4.42 6.24
N SER A 270 -10.88 5.26 6.69
CA SER A 270 -9.44 5.04 6.57
C SER A 270 -8.78 4.96 7.94
N ALA A 271 -7.73 4.16 8.04
CA ALA A 271 -6.89 4.05 9.22
C ALA A 271 -5.44 3.80 8.82
N VAL A 272 -4.51 4.38 9.57
CA VAL A 272 -3.12 3.93 9.55
C VAL A 272 -2.88 3.12 10.81
N ASP A 273 -2.60 1.83 10.65
CA ASP A 273 -2.38 0.89 11.74
C ASP A 273 -0.94 1.03 12.27
N ARG A 274 -0.61 2.23 12.75
CA ARG A 274 0.68 2.53 13.36
C ARG A 274 0.86 1.72 14.64
N ALA A 275 2.02 1.08 14.78
CA ALA A 275 2.34 0.32 15.99
C ALA A 275 2.26 1.20 17.26
N LEU A 276 1.82 0.61 18.37
CA LEU A 276 1.67 1.34 19.65
C LEU A 276 3.02 1.72 20.28
N ASP A 277 4.08 0.97 19.96
CA ASP A 277 5.43 1.19 20.44
C ASP A 277 6.46 0.92 19.34
N TYR A 278 7.62 1.57 19.42
CA TYR A 278 8.71 1.42 18.45
C TYR A 278 9.18 -0.04 18.31
N SER A 279 9.21 -0.81 19.41
CA SER A 279 9.64 -2.21 19.42
C SER A 279 8.67 -3.14 18.69
N LEU A 280 7.43 -2.72 18.49
CA LEU A 280 6.37 -3.48 17.81
C LEU A 280 6.36 -3.23 16.29
N ARG A 281 7.36 -2.53 15.76
CA ARG A 281 7.45 -2.25 14.33
C ARG A 281 8.07 -3.42 13.58
N TRP A 282 7.32 -3.90 12.61
CA TRP A 282 7.78 -4.93 11.68
C TRP A 282 8.45 -4.31 10.45
N SER A 283 7.91 -3.19 9.97
CA SER A 283 8.45 -2.34 8.91
C SER A 283 8.68 -0.90 9.39
N ASP A 284 9.44 -0.13 8.63
CA ASP A 284 9.46 1.33 8.79
C ASP A 284 8.14 2.00 8.38
N HIS A 285 7.32 1.31 7.58
CA HIS A 285 5.96 1.69 7.24
C HIS A 285 4.92 1.07 8.18
N ALA A 286 3.75 1.71 8.26
CA ALA A 286 2.54 1.19 8.88
C ALA A 286 1.47 0.91 7.80
N PRO A 287 0.62 -0.13 7.97
CA PRO A 287 -0.44 -0.40 7.01
C PRO A 287 -1.43 0.76 6.87
N LEU A 288 -1.74 1.11 5.62
CA LEU A 288 -2.87 1.98 5.27
C LEU A 288 -4.08 1.11 4.91
N VAL A 289 -5.11 1.17 5.73
CA VAL A 289 -6.33 0.36 5.63
C VAL A 289 -7.51 1.24 5.27
N VAL A 290 -8.31 0.82 4.29
CA VAL A 290 -9.55 1.51 3.90
C VAL A 290 -10.67 0.49 3.70
N ASP A 291 -11.86 0.83 4.19
CA ASP A 291 -13.09 0.06 4.00
C ASP A 291 -13.93 0.69 2.89
N TYR A 292 -14.34 -0.13 1.92
CA TYR A 292 -15.15 0.27 0.76
C TYR A 292 -16.48 -0.49 0.74
N ARG A 293 -17.56 0.21 0.42
CA ARG A 293 -18.86 -0.40 0.10
C ARG A 293 -18.95 -0.69 -1.39
N LEU A 294 -18.33 -1.78 -1.80
CA LEU A 294 -18.34 -2.17 -3.21
C LEU A 294 -19.77 -2.57 -3.66
N PRO A 295 -20.12 -2.35 -4.95
CA PRO A 295 -21.37 -2.77 -5.55
C PRO A 295 -21.67 -4.29 -5.51
#